data_AF-A0A821LNS3-F1
#
_entry.id   AF-A0A821LNS3-F1
#
_cell.length_a   1.000
_cell.length_b   1.000
_cell.length_c   1.000
_cell.angle_alpha   90.00
_cell.angle_beta   90.00
_cell.angle_gamma   90.00
#
_symmetry.space_group_name_H-M   'P 1'
#
loop_
_entity.id
_entity.type
_entity.pdbx_description
1 polymer ?
#
loop_
_entity_poly.entity_id
_entity_poly.type
_entity_poly.pdbx_seq_one_letter_code
_entity_poly.pdbx_strand_id
1 'polypeptide(L)'
;DYSDDEIFPSYTVNLIINDLSESGTVSTNLVDAAMTDIYANSIPLSTTPLITSINDYSTTITQEIYQQLKGDASDIAARKRWWVEKEMASKHNFTVAVLGLGAMGSGIAENMLKNGYKLVVWNRTQSKTKALVDAGSISVATPREAAQQCDVIISCLFDDKSVFDIVQGENGLLAGIRKDSVHISTTTISPMAATQLTNLHQEKGVHYISGPVLGRPDVAAAGKLRTFLSGSQTIIDSITTIIECYCGGGLIYVGEDSAHACVMKLSANLCVASIIDMYGQIYALNEGWKVSTDITKQLFSMLLTHPGILAYSEKVRNREYTNPGGVALRGGLKDINLMLQMGEEVGVPLPFVNVIHDHIVTAIGNGLGEKDWSAFAESARLNSGMQQKE
;
A
#
# COMPACT_ATOMS: atom_id res chain seq x y z
N ASP A 1 0.95 6.58 -33.98
CA ASP A 1 -0.23 5.76 -33.69
C ASP A 1 -0.30 5.41 -32.22
N TYR A 2 -0.96 6.24 -31.42
CA TYR A 2 -1.41 5.91 -30.07
C TYR A 2 -2.89 6.29 -30.00
N SER A 3 -3.76 5.33 -29.68
CA SER A 3 -5.22 5.47 -29.67
C SER A 3 -5.71 6.42 -28.56
N ASP A 4 -6.89 7.00 -28.75
CA ASP A 4 -7.53 7.99 -27.87
C ASP A 4 -7.97 7.47 -26.47
N ASP A 5 -7.62 6.24 -26.11
CA ASP A 5 -8.18 5.53 -24.95
C ASP A 5 -7.25 5.45 -23.72
N GLU A 6 -6.08 6.09 -23.73
CA GLU A 6 -5.16 6.06 -22.57
C GLU A 6 -5.50 7.12 -21.51
N ILE A 7 -5.95 6.64 -20.36
CA ILE A 7 -6.28 7.39 -19.14
C ILE A 7 -5.02 8.03 -18.54
N PHE A 8 -5.09 9.31 -18.20
CA PHE A 8 -4.03 10.01 -17.47
C PHE A 8 -3.83 9.43 -16.05
N PRO A 9 -2.60 9.13 -15.63
CA PRO A 9 -2.29 8.92 -14.21
C PRO A 9 -2.72 10.14 -13.39
N SER A 10 -3.16 9.92 -12.14
CA SER A 10 -3.63 10.99 -11.23
C SER A 10 -2.62 12.13 -11.05
N TYR A 11 -1.33 11.83 -11.16
CA TYR A 11 -0.26 12.82 -11.11
C TYR A 11 -0.24 13.76 -12.34
N THR A 12 -0.53 13.24 -13.53
CA THR A 12 -0.61 14.06 -14.75
C THR A 12 -1.80 15.01 -14.70
N VAL A 13 -2.91 14.61 -14.08
CA VAL A 13 -4.07 15.49 -13.83
C VAL A 13 -3.69 16.62 -12.88
N ASN A 14 -2.97 16.34 -11.78
CA ASN A 14 -2.50 17.37 -10.85
C ASN A 14 -1.52 18.36 -11.50
N LEU A 15 -0.62 17.87 -12.37
CA LEU A 15 0.30 18.73 -13.13
C LEU A 15 -0.44 19.64 -14.12
N ILE A 16 -1.46 19.11 -14.82
CA ILE A 16 -2.31 19.88 -15.74
C ILE A 16 -3.07 20.98 -14.98
N ILE A 17 -3.63 20.65 -13.82
CA ILE A 17 -4.40 21.58 -12.99
C ILE A 17 -3.51 22.71 -12.44
N ASN A 18 -2.31 22.38 -11.96
CA ASN A 18 -1.37 23.38 -11.43
C ASN A 18 -0.83 24.31 -12.55
N ASP A 19 -0.50 23.77 -13.73
CA ASP A 19 -0.02 24.58 -14.85
C ASP A 19 -1.09 25.52 -15.41
N LEU A 20 -2.35 25.07 -15.47
CA LEU A 20 -3.50 25.91 -15.86
C LEU A 20 -3.81 27.03 -14.85
N SER A 21 -3.51 26.78 -13.56
CA SER A 21 -3.59 27.79 -12.50
C SER A 21 -2.47 28.83 -12.63
N GLU A 22 -1.24 28.38 -12.88
CA GLU A 22 -0.07 29.27 -13.03
C GLU A 22 -0.12 30.10 -14.32
N SER A 23 -0.69 29.56 -15.40
CA SER A 23 -0.91 30.27 -16.66
C SER A 23 -2.10 31.25 -16.62
N GLY A 24 -2.82 31.33 -15.48
CA GLY A 24 -4.00 32.18 -15.30
C GLY A 24 -5.18 31.79 -16.20
N THR A 25 -5.14 30.59 -16.78
CA THR A 25 -6.13 30.10 -17.74
C THR A 25 -7.37 29.55 -17.03
N VAL A 26 -7.24 29.11 -15.77
CA VAL A 26 -8.34 28.69 -14.90
C VAL A 26 -8.21 29.40 -13.54
N SER A 27 -9.35 29.83 -12.98
CA SER A 27 -9.41 30.46 -11.65
C SER A 27 -8.95 29.48 -10.56
N THR A 28 -8.14 29.94 -9.60
CA THR A 28 -7.65 29.15 -8.45
C THR A 28 -8.78 28.50 -7.65
N ASN A 29 -9.95 29.15 -7.55
CA ASN A 29 -11.11 28.59 -6.86
C ASN A 29 -11.72 27.35 -7.56
N LEU A 30 -11.58 27.26 -8.88
CA LEU A 30 -12.03 26.11 -9.68
C LEU A 30 -11.08 24.91 -9.52
N VAL A 31 -9.79 25.19 -9.35
CA VAL A 31 -8.74 24.22 -9.09
C VAL A 31 -8.91 23.58 -7.71
N ASP A 32 -9.13 24.39 -6.68
CA ASP A 32 -9.35 23.90 -5.31
C ASP A 32 -10.62 23.04 -5.19
N ALA A 33 -11.69 23.41 -5.91
CA ALA A 33 -12.92 22.64 -5.96
C ALA A 33 -12.76 21.29 -6.68
N ALA A 34 -12.06 21.25 -7.82
CA ALA A 34 -11.79 20.02 -8.56
C ALA A 34 -10.91 19.05 -7.76
N MET A 35 -9.89 19.57 -7.08
CA MET A 35 -9.02 18.77 -6.21
C MET A 35 -9.82 18.17 -5.04
N THR A 36 -10.68 18.96 -4.40
CA THR A 36 -11.54 18.50 -3.29
C THR A 36 -12.47 17.37 -3.72
N ASP A 37 -13.08 17.45 -4.90
CA ASP A 37 -13.97 16.41 -5.43
C ASP A 37 -13.24 15.12 -5.81
N ILE A 38 -12.01 15.21 -6.32
CA ILE A 38 -11.17 14.03 -6.66
C ILE A 38 -10.77 13.29 -5.38
N TYR A 39 -10.36 14.02 -4.34
CA TYR A 39 -9.97 13.43 -3.05
C TYR A 39 -11.18 12.89 -2.26
N ALA A 40 -12.35 13.50 -2.38
CA ALA A 40 -13.55 13.08 -1.65
C ALA A 40 -14.17 11.76 -2.18
N ASN A 41 -14.04 11.46 -3.48
CA ASN A 41 -14.85 10.41 -4.12
C ASN A 41 -14.17 9.05 -4.37
N SER A 42 -12.91 8.85 -3.96
CA SER A 42 -12.23 7.52 -3.94
C SER A 42 -12.55 6.62 -5.15
N ILE A 43 -12.32 7.11 -6.38
CA ILE A 43 -12.71 6.41 -7.60
C ILE A 43 -11.94 5.07 -7.72
N PRO A 44 -12.60 3.91 -7.87
CA PRO A 44 -11.92 2.62 -7.96
C PRO A 44 -11.29 2.41 -9.35
N LEU A 45 -9.99 2.12 -9.37
CA LEU A 45 -9.25 1.71 -10.57
C LEU A 45 -9.55 0.24 -10.90
N SER A 46 -10.49 -0.01 -11.81
CA SER A 46 -10.64 -1.32 -12.48
C SER A 46 -10.87 -1.15 -13.99
N THR A 47 -10.48 -2.19 -14.73
CA THR A 47 -10.16 -2.19 -16.17
C THR A 47 -11.37 -2.13 -17.11
N THR A 48 -11.55 -0.98 -17.80
CA THR A 48 -12.18 -0.73 -19.12
C THR A 48 -13.72 -0.88 -19.27
N PRO A 49 -14.44 -0.07 -20.09
CA PRO A 49 -14.08 1.17 -20.80
C PRO A 49 -14.68 2.42 -20.12
N LEU A 50 -13.80 3.32 -19.67
CA LEU A 50 -14.14 4.56 -18.95
C LEU A 50 -14.57 5.71 -19.86
N ILE A 51 -14.75 5.48 -21.16
CA ILE A 51 -15.15 6.53 -22.12
C ILE A 51 -16.63 6.86 -22.00
N THR A 52 -17.46 5.94 -21.47
CA THR A 52 -18.89 6.21 -21.26
C THR A 52 -19.19 6.84 -19.91
N SER A 53 -18.33 6.67 -18.89
CA SER A 53 -18.59 7.20 -17.53
C SER A 53 -18.01 8.60 -17.27
N ILE A 54 -17.14 9.13 -18.14
CA ILE A 54 -16.70 10.53 -18.06
C ILE A 54 -17.88 11.48 -18.36
N ASN A 55 -18.84 11.08 -19.20
CA ASN A 55 -20.01 11.92 -19.49
C ASN A 55 -21.01 11.99 -18.33
N ASP A 56 -21.12 10.95 -17.51
CA ASP A 56 -22.18 10.87 -16.48
C ASP A 56 -21.73 11.29 -15.07
N TYR A 57 -20.41 11.40 -14.82
CA TYR A 57 -19.86 11.81 -13.51
C TYR A 57 -18.90 13.01 -13.57
N SER A 58 -18.80 13.66 -14.72
CA SER A 58 -18.18 14.97 -14.82
C SER A 58 -19.02 15.97 -14.04
N THR A 59 -18.52 16.49 -12.92
CA THR A 59 -19.08 17.72 -12.34
C THR A 59 -19.00 18.83 -13.38
N THR A 60 -19.89 19.83 -13.30
CA THR A 60 -19.95 20.97 -14.25
C THR A 60 -18.57 21.59 -14.52
N ILE A 61 -17.67 21.52 -13.54
CA ILE A 61 -16.27 21.97 -13.57
C ILE A 61 -15.41 21.16 -14.55
N THR A 62 -15.53 19.83 -14.56
CA THR A 62 -14.78 18.97 -15.50
C THR A 62 -15.23 19.23 -16.95
N GLN A 63 -16.53 19.49 -17.15
CA GLN A 63 -17.08 19.91 -18.44
C GLN A 63 -16.60 21.30 -18.87
N GLU A 64 -16.50 22.27 -17.96
CA GLU A 64 -15.99 23.61 -18.27
C GLU A 64 -14.50 23.61 -18.64
N ILE A 65 -13.66 22.86 -17.89
CA ILE A 65 -12.24 22.69 -18.22
C ILE A 65 -12.09 21.97 -19.58
N TYR A 66 -12.87 20.92 -19.82
CA TYR A 66 -12.87 20.21 -21.10
C TYR A 66 -13.33 21.10 -22.27
N GLN A 67 -14.36 21.94 -22.08
CA GLN A 67 -14.86 22.86 -23.11
C GLN A 67 -13.88 24.01 -23.40
N GLN A 68 -13.16 24.50 -22.38
CA GLN A 68 -12.08 25.49 -22.58
C GLN A 68 -10.89 24.89 -23.33
N LEU A 69 -10.54 23.63 -23.07
CA LEU A 69 -9.51 22.90 -23.82
C LEU A 69 -9.95 22.57 -25.27
N LYS A 70 -11.25 22.37 -25.49
CA LYS A 70 -11.84 22.07 -26.81
C LYS A 70 -11.87 23.29 -27.74
N GLY A 71 -11.84 24.50 -27.19
CA GLY A 71 -11.82 25.75 -27.96
C GLY A 71 -10.54 25.98 -28.77
N ASP A 72 -9.45 25.27 -28.45
CA ASP A 72 -8.13 25.41 -29.05
C ASP A 72 -7.65 24.07 -29.66
N ALA A 73 -8.49 23.50 -30.53
CA ALA A 73 -8.37 22.13 -31.04
C ALA A 73 -7.10 21.82 -31.85
N SER A 74 -6.28 22.81 -32.21
CA SER A 74 -5.01 22.60 -32.94
C SER A 74 -3.84 22.19 -32.03
N ASP A 75 -3.96 22.29 -30.71
CA ASP A 75 -2.83 22.17 -29.79
C ASP A 75 -2.90 20.97 -28.83
N ILE A 76 -3.99 20.21 -28.78
CA ILE A 76 -4.12 19.08 -27.84
C ILE A 76 -3.04 18.00 -28.08
N ALA A 77 -2.77 17.65 -29.33
CA ALA A 77 -1.75 16.65 -29.69
C ALA A 77 -0.31 17.18 -29.56
N ALA A 78 -0.11 18.50 -29.62
CA ALA A 78 1.18 19.14 -29.44
C ALA A 78 1.47 19.34 -27.94
N ARG A 79 0.48 19.74 -27.14
CA ARG A 79 0.54 19.71 -25.68
C ARG A 79 0.74 18.29 -25.15
N LYS A 80 0.00 17.28 -25.63
CA LYS A 80 0.22 15.88 -25.24
C LYS A 80 1.67 15.43 -25.49
N ARG A 81 2.23 15.79 -26.66
CA ARG A 81 3.65 15.55 -26.96
C ARG A 81 4.58 16.32 -26.04
N TRP A 82 4.34 17.60 -25.81
CA TRP A 82 5.14 18.44 -24.92
C TRP A 82 5.12 17.94 -23.46
N TRP A 83 3.98 17.47 -22.95
CA TRP A 83 3.84 16.91 -21.61
C TRP A 83 4.55 15.56 -21.48
N VAL A 84 4.39 14.68 -22.46
CA VAL A 84 5.15 13.41 -22.52
C VAL A 84 6.65 13.71 -22.64
N GLU A 85 7.06 14.69 -23.43
CA GLU A 85 8.46 15.12 -23.55
C GLU A 85 9.00 15.71 -22.25
N LYS A 86 8.22 16.53 -21.51
CA LYS A 86 8.61 17.06 -20.19
C LYS A 86 8.66 15.98 -19.11
N GLU A 87 7.72 15.05 -19.12
CA GLU A 87 7.67 13.92 -18.19
C GLU A 87 8.80 12.92 -18.48
N MET A 88 9.08 12.63 -19.75
CA MET A 88 10.25 11.82 -20.15
C MET A 88 11.56 12.55 -19.84
N ALA A 89 11.62 13.86 -20.04
CA ALA A 89 12.78 14.67 -19.66
C ALA A 89 12.98 14.71 -18.13
N SER A 90 11.91 14.72 -17.33
CA SER A 90 12.02 14.64 -15.87
C SER A 90 12.41 13.23 -15.40
N LYS A 91 11.92 12.17 -16.06
CA LYS A 91 12.34 10.76 -15.84
C LYS A 91 13.83 10.54 -16.17
N HIS A 92 14.38 11.31 -17.12
CA HIS A 92 15.81 11.24 -17.49
C HIS A 92 16.77 12.01 -16.56
N ASN A 93 16.24 12.77 -15.59
CA ASN A 93 17.06 13.51 -14.63
C ASN A 93 17.46 12.69 -13.39
N PHE A 94 16.75 11.59 -13.10
CA PHE A 94 17.06 10.75 -11.95
C PHE A 94 17.77 9.45 -12.36
N THR A 95 18.88 9.17 -11.68
CA THR A 95 19.53 7.85 -11.69
C THR A 95 19.05 7.07 -10.47
N VAL A 96 18.46 5.91 -10.69
CA VAL A 96 17.84 5.09 -9.64
C VAL A 96 18.73 3.90 -9.33
N ALA A 97 18.89 3.56 -8.06
CA ALA A 97 19.47 2.30 -7.62
C ALA A 97 18.39 1.35 -7.08
N VAL A 98 18.51 0.06 -7.39
CA VAL A 98 17.76 -1.00 -6.69
C VAL A 98 18.76 -1.95 -6.01
N LEU A 99 18.70 -2.00 -4.68
CA LEU A 99 19.54 -2.81 -3.82
C LEU A 99 18.75 -4.00 -3.28
N GLY A 100 19.11 -5.20 -3.72
CA GLY A 100 18.38 -6.43 -3.40
C GLY A 100 17.55 -6.92 -4.58
N LEU A 101 18.02 -8.00 -5.22
CA LEU A 101 17.41 -8.58 -6.42
C LEU A 101 16.85 -9.97 -6.11
N GLY A 102 16.00 -10.02 -5.09
CA GLY A 102 15.15 -11.16 -4.79
C GLY A 102 13.90 -11.19 -5.68
N ALA A 103 12.95 -12.05 -5.35
CA ALA A 103 11.72 -12.20 -6.12
C ALA A 103 10.91 -10.89 -6.29
N MET A 104 10.90 -10.04 -5.26
CA MET A 104 10.23 -8.72 -5.32
C MET A 104 11.11 -7.66 -5.99
N GLY A 105 12.36 -7.53 -5.53
CA GLY A 105 13.28 -6.48 -5.99
C GLY A 105 13.62 -6.55 -7.48
N SER A 106 13.71 -7.76 -8.06
CA SER A 106 13.88 -7.91 -9.52
C SER A 106 12.70 -7.34 -10.29
N GLY A 107 11.45 -7.58 -9.86
CA GLY A 107 10.27 -7.00 -10.50
C GLY A 107 10.25 -5.47 -10.38
N ILE A 108 10.66 -4.91 -9.25
CA ILE A 108 10.79 -3.45 -9.07
C ILE A 108 11.84 -2.88 -10.04
N ALA A 109 13.02 -3.49 -10.11
CA ALA A 109 14.11 -3.10 -11.00
C ALA A 109 13.73 -3.16 -12.49
N GLU A 110 13.06 -4.23 -12.91
CA GLU A 110 12.56 -4.38 -14.29
C GLU A 110 11.59 -3.25 -14.64
N ASN A 111 10.71 -2.85 -13.71
CA ASN A 111 9.80 -1.74 -13.95
C ASN A 111 10.52 -0.39 -14.05
N MET A 112 11.63 -0.17 -13.32
CA MET A 112 12.45 1.03 -13.51
C MET A 112 13.00 1.11 -14.94
N LEU A 113 13.56 -0.01 -15.45
CA LEU A 113 14.08 -0.08 -16.81
C LEU A 113 12.99 0.14 -17.87
N LYS A 114 11.83 -0.51 -17.73
CA LYS A 114 10.69 -0.37 -18.64
C LYS A 114 10.20 1.08 -18.73
N ASN A 115 10.29 1.82 -17.63
CA ASN A 115 9.92 3.24 -17.57
C ASN A 115 11.06 4.19 -17.96
N GLY A 116 12.19 3.68 -18.44
CA GLY A 116 13.26 4.48 -19.03
C GLY A 116 14.23 5.14 -18.04
N TYR A 117 14.23 4.74 -16.77
CA TYR A 117 15.18 5.26 -15.79
C TYR A 117 16.57 4.66 -16.00
N LYS A 118 17.62 5.47 -15.78
CA LYS A 118 18.99 4.99 -15.65
C LYS A 118 19.09 4.17 -14.38
N LEU A 119 19.23 2.85 -14.52
CA LEU A 119 19.18 1.93 -13.39
C LEU A 119 20.56 1.40 -13.03
N VAL A 120 20.90 1.53 -11.75
CA VAL A 120 22.01 0.87 -11.09
C VAL A 120 21.46 -0.25 -10.22
N VAL A 121 22.12 -1.40 -10.22
CA VAL A 121 21.66 -2.56 -9.45
C VAL A 121 22.79 -3.15 -8.62
N TRP A 122 22.40 -3.62 -7.44
CA TRP A 122 23.30 -4.36 -6.57
C TRP A 122 22.56 -5.50 -5.89
N ASN A 123 23.25 -6.61 -5.70
CA ASN A 123 22.79 -7.70 -4.87
C ASN A 123 23.99 -8.42 -4.26
N ARG A 124 23.87 -8.84 -2.99
CA ARG A 124 24.92 -9.61 -2.29
C ARG A 124 25.47 -10.77 -3.11
N THR A 125 24.59 -11.49 -3.81
CA THR A 125 24.98 -12.50 -4.79
C THR A 125 25.01 -11.85 -6.18
N GLN A 126 26.20 -11.52 -6.67
CA GLN A 126 26.38 -10.75 -7.91
C GLN A 126 25.72 -11.41 -9.13
N SER A 127 25.72 -12.74 -9.23
CA SER A 127 25.11 -13.43 -10.37
C SER A 127 23.61 -13.12 -10.57
N LYS A 128 22.90 -12.64 -9.53
CA LYS A 128 21.50 -12.20 -9.63
C LYS A 128 21.32 -10.89 -10.37
N THR A 129 22.37 -10.10 -10.61
CA THR A 129 22.30 -8.85 -11.38
C THR A 129 22.31 -9.10 -12.88
N LYS A 130 22.77 -10.28 -13.33
CA LYS A 130 23.04 -10.59 -14.74
C LYS A 130 21.87 -10.27 -15.67
N ALA A 131 20.66 -10.74 -15.36
CA ALA A 131 19.51 -10.53 -16.25
C ALA A 131 19.18 -9.05 -16.43
N LEU A 132 19.31 -8.23 -15.38
CA LEU A 132 19.08 -6.80 -15.44
C LEU A 132 20.21 -6.07 -16.16
N VAL A 133 21.46 -6.55 -16.06
CA VAL A 133 22.59 -6.00 -16.82
C VAL A 133 22.42 -6.29 -18.31
N ASP A 134 22.05 -7.52 -18.66
CA ASP A 134 21.73 -7.91 -20.03
C ASP A 134 20.56 -7.07 -20.60
N ALA A 135 19.66 -6.57 -19.73
CA ALA A 135 18.56 -5.66 -20.06
C ALA A 135 18.92 -4.15 -20.02
N GLY A 136 20.18 -3.79 -19.75
CA GLY A 136 20.68 -2.41 -19.85
C GLY A 136 20.92 -1.66 -18.53
N SER A 137 20.78 -2.31 -17.37
CA SER A 137 21.21 -1.72 -16.09
C SER A 137 22.73 -1.80 -15.87
N ILE A 138 23.24 -1.00 -14.93
CA ILE A 138 24.64 -1.02 -14.51
C ILE A 138 24.74 -1.74 -13.17
N SER A 139 25.56 -2.78 -13.09
CA SER A 139 25.82 -3.47 -11.83
C SER A 139 27.04 -2.90 -11.12
N VAL A 140 26.93 -2.67 -9.81
CA VAL A 140 28.03 -2.22 -8.94
C VAL A 140 28.43 -3.30 -7.94
N ALA A 141 29.58 -3.17 -7.29
CA ALA A 141 30.10 -4.15 -6.33
C ALA A 141 29.61 -3.90 -4.90
N THR A 142 29.26 -2.65 -4.56
CA THR A 142 28.87 -2.26 -3.20
C THR A 142 27.66 -1.32 -3.17
N PRO A 143 26.87 -1.30 -2.07
CA PRO A 143 25.84 -0.27 -1.85
C PRO A 143 26.39 1.16 -1.88
N ARG A 144 27.62 1.37 -1.40
CA ARG A 144 28.32 2.66 -1.47
C ARG A 144 28.47 3.16 -2.91
N GLU A 145 28.94 2.31 -3.82
CA GLU A 145 29.09 2.68 -5.24
C GLU A 145 27.76 3.09 -5.87
N ALA A 146 26.66 2.39 -5.52
CA ALA A 146 25.33 2.80 -5.96
C ALA A 146 24.98 4.20 -5.45
N ALA A 147 25.19 4.45 -4.15
CA ALA A 147 24.83 5.70 -3.50
C ALA A 147 25.65 6.92 -4.01
N GLN A 148 26.85 6.68 -4.56
CA GLN A 148 27.71 7.74 -5.12
C GLN A 148 27.23 8.29 -6.46
N GLN A 149 26.37 7.56 -7.17
CA GLN A 149 25.97 7.91 -8.54
C GLN A 149 24.44 7.95 -8.75
N CYS A 150 23.67 7.57 -7.74
CA CYS A 150 22.20 7.56 -7.80
C CYS A 150 21.60 8.67 -6.94
N ASP A 151 20.46 9.18 -7.38
CA ASP A 151 19.69 10.23 -6.71
C ASP A 151 18.63 9.60 -5.79
N VAL A 152 18.05 8.49 -6.25
CA VAL A 152 17.07 7.69 -5.50
C VAL A 152 17.57 6.26 -5.38
N ILE A 153 17.58 5.75 -4.16
CA ILE A 153 18.00 4.38 -3.84
C ILE A 153 16.79 3.64 -3.27
N ILE A 154 16.42 2.53 -3.90
CA ILE A 154 15.35 1.63 -3.46
C ILE A 154 16.01 0.40 -2.86
N SER A 155 15.71 0.05 -1.61
CA SER A 155 16.12 -1.23 -1.03
C SER A 155 14.96 -2.21 -0.94
N CYS A 156 15.19 -3.47 -1.32
CA CYS A 156 14.22 -4.56 -1.27
C CYS A 156 14.90 -5.84 -0.76
N LEU A 157 14.94 -5.98 0.56
CA LEU A 157 15.75 -6.96 1.27
C LEU A 157 14.88 -7.90 2.12
N PHE A 158 15.52 -8.73 2.96
CA PHE A 158 14.83 -9.78 3.71
C PHE A 158 14.33 -9.32 5.08
N ASP A 159 15.15 -8.61 5.84
CA ASP A 159 14.91 -8.25 7.24
C ASP A 159 15.65 -6.98 7.66
N ASP A 160 15.42 -6.53 8.90
CA ASP A 160 16.08 -5.39 9.55
C ASP A 160 17.60 -5.46 9.40
N LYS A 161 18.20 -6.61 9.72
CA LYS A 161 19.65 -6.81 9.66
C LYS A 161 20.18 -6.57 8.26
N SER A 162 19.52 -7.11 7.24
CA SER A 162 19.92 -6.96 5.85
C SER A 162 19.90 -5.49 5.42
N VAL A 163 18.92 -4.71 5.88
CA VAL A 163 18.86 -3.26 5.61
C VAL A 163 20.01 -2.53 6.31
N PHE A 164 20.27 -2.81 7.59
CA PHE A 164 21.39 -2.18 8.29
C PHE A 164 22.76 -2.55 7.67
N ASP A 165 22.94 -3.80 7.25
CA ASP A 165 24.18 -4.27 6.61
C ASP A 165 24.50 -3.49 5.32
N ILE A 166 23.50 -3.07 4.55
CA ILE A 166 23.72 -2.27 3.33
C ILE A 166 23.79 -0.77 3.60
N VAL A 167 23.24 -0.30 4.73
CA VAL A 167 23.16 1.13 5.07
C VAL A 167 24.46 1.60 5.73
N GLN A 168 25.01 0.78 6.63
CA GLN A 168 26.13 1.14 7.49
C GLN A 168 27.48 0.55 7.01
N GLY A 169 28.57 1.00 7.63
CA GLY A 169 29.92 0.52 7.36
C GLY A 169 30.62 1.20 6.17
N GLU A 170 31.88 0.85 5.94
CA GLU A 170 32.74 1.51 4.93
C GLU A 170 32.28 1.32 3.49
N ASN A 171 31.55 0.23 3.22
CA ASN A 171 30.94 -0.10 1.92
C ASN A 171 29.42 0.12 1.91
N GLY A 172 28.87 0.69 2.98
CA GLY A 172 27.45 0.96 3.12
C GLY A 172 27.00 2.18 2.32
N LEU A 173 25.69 2.25 2.09
CA LEU A 173 24.99 3.33 1.41
C LEU A 173 25.35 4.69 2.01
N LEU A 174 25.33 4.84 3.34
CA LEU A 174 25.60 6.13 3.99
C LEU A 174 27.07 6.59 3.90
N ALA A 175 28.00 5.71 3.54
CA ALA A 175 29.39 6.08 3.28
C ALA A 175 29.60 6.68 1.87
N GLY A 176 28.63 6.52 0.97
CA GLY A 176 28.68 7.02 -0.41
C GLY A 176 27.54 7.96 -0.79
N ILE A 177 26.52 8.08 0.06
CA ILE A 177 25.30 8.82 -0.28
C ILE A 177 25.59 10.30 -0.54
N ARG A 178 25.09 10.80 -1.67
CA ARG A 178 25.21 12.21 -2.04
C ARG A 178 24.20 13.04 -1.27
N LYS A 179 24.50 14.34 -1.15
CA LYS A 179 23.56 15.32 -0.62
C LYS A 179 22.24 15.25 -1.38
N ASP A 180 21.13 15.46 -0.68
CA ASP A 180 19.76 15.52 -1.23
C ASP A 180 19.27 14.19 -1.83
N SER A 181 20.03 13.08 -1.70
CA SER A 181 19.59 11.76 -2.15
C SER A 181 18.49 11.19 -1.25
N VAL A 182 17.64 10.35 -1.84
CA VAL A 182 16.53 9.70 -1.15
C VAL A 182 16.76 8.19 -1.09
N HIS A 183 16.72 7.61 0.11
CA HIS A 183 16.64 6.16 0.28
C HIS A 183 15.21 5.77 0.66
N ILE A 184 14.55 5.00 -0.21
CA ILE A 184 13.26 4.38 0.06
C ILE A 184 13.44 2.89 0.35
N SER A 185 13.03 2.45 1.53
CA SER A 185 13.05 1.04 1.89
C SER A 185 11.69 0.41 1.63
N THR A 186 11.66 -0.57 0.73
CA THR A 186 10.48 -1.41 0.45
C THR A 186 10.44 -2.69 1.29
N THR A 187 11.46 -2.87 2.13
CA THR A 187 11.63 -4.03 2.99
C THR A 187 10.62 -4.01 4.12
N THR A 188 10.02 -5.16 4.42
CA THR A 188 9.22 -5.29 5.65
C THR A 188 10.17 -5.37 6.84
N ILE A 189 10.27 -4.27 7.59
CA ILE A 189 11.13 -4.15 8.78
C ILE A 189 10.34 -3.75 10.02
N SER A 190 10.96 -3.84 11.20
CA SER A 190 10.35 -3.37 12.43
C SER A 190 10.18 -1.84 12.45
N PRO A 191 9.15 -1.32 13.17
CA PRO A 191 8.98 0.13 13.35
C PRO A 191 10.21 0.80 13.98
N MET A 192 10.84 0.13 14.96
CA MET A 192 12.05 0.64 15.61
C MET A 192 13.24 0.74 14.64
N ALA A 193 13.40 -0.24 13.74
CA ALA A 193 14.42 -0.17 12.70
C ALA A 193 14.18 1.01 11.75
N ALA A 194 12.93 1.28 11.37
CA ALA A 194 12.60 2.44 10.54
C ALA A 194 12.96 3.77 11.23
N THR A 195 12.64 3.92 12.53
CA THR A 195 13.04 5.10 13.31
C THR A 195 14.56 5.26 13.36
N GLN A 196 15.30 4.18 13.61
CA GLN A 196 16.76 4.21 13.62
C GLN A 196 17.36 4.57 12.26
N LEU A 197 16.81 4.03 11.17
CA LEU A 197 17.21 4.37 9.81
C LEU A 197 16.96 5.84 9.51
N THR A 198 15.81 6.39 9.92
CA THR A 198 15.52 7.83 9.80
C THR A 198 16.60 8.67 10.46
N ASN A 199 16.97 8.35 11.71
CA ASN A 199 18.01 9.09 12.44
C ASN A 199 19.37 9.03 11.72
N LEU A 200 19.79 7.84 11.27
CA LEU A 200 21.05 7.66 10.56
C LEU A 200 21.13 8.46 9.24
N HIS A 201 20.01 8.60 8.52
CA HIS A 201 19.94 9.39 7.30
C HIS A 201 19.94 10.90 7.61
N GLN A 202 19.24 11.32 8.67
CA GLN A 202 19.24 12.70 9.14
C GLN A 202 20.63 13.18 9.56
N GLU A 203 21.43 12.34 10.25
CA GLU A 203 22.82 12.65 10.60
C GLU A 203 23.72 12.93 9.39
N LYS A 204 23.35 12.41 8.21
CA LYS A 204 24.03 12.65 6.93
C LYS A 204 23.39 13.75 6.09
N GLY A 205 22.29 14.35 6.55
CA GLY A 205 21.55 15.38 5.82
C GLY A 205 20.88 14.84 4.56
N VAL A 206 20.43 13.58 4.58
CA VAL A 206 19.74 12.91 3.45
C VAL A 206 18.41 12.33 3.92
N HIS A 207 17.58 11.90 2.97
CA HIS A 207 16.19 11.53 3.25
C HIS A 207 16.01 10.01 3.30
N TYR A 208 15.26 9.55 4.30
CA TYR A 208 14.78 8.18 4.40
C TYR A 208 13.25 8.16 4.28
N ILE A 209 12.75 7.30 3.40
CA ILE A 209 11.33 7.02 3.22
C ILE A 209 11.07 5.55 3.54
N SER A 210 10.12 5.29 4.43
CA SER A 210 9.64 3.94 4.69
C SER A 210 8.50 3.65 3.72
N GLY A 211 8.71 2.69 2.82
CA GLY A 211 7.79 2.36 1.73
C GLY A 211 7.54 0.86 1.54
N PRO A 212 7.22 0.08 2.60
CA PRO A 212 6.99 -1.34 2.47
C PRO A 212 5.81 -1.65 1.53
N VAL A 213 6.02 -2.66 0.69
CA VAL A 213 5.07 -3.01 -0.37
C VAL A 213 4.11 -4.14 0.00
N LEU A 214 2.92 -4.12 -0.58
CA LEU A 214 1.92 -5.19 -0.56
C LEU A 214 1.77 -5.75 -1.97
N GLY A 215 1.72 -7.08 -2.04
CA GLY A 215 1.65 -7.83 -3.27
C GLY A 215 2.62 -9.01 -3.25
N ARG A 216 2.49 -9.86 -4.26
CA ARG A 216 3.34 -11.03 -4.50
C ARG A 216 4.33 -10.73 -5.65
N PRO A 217 5.32 -11.59 -5.90
CA PRO A 217 6.29 -11.37 -6.98
C PRO A 217 5.66 -11.16 -8.37
N ASP A 218 4.55 -11.82 -8.69
CA ASP A 218 3.80 -11.62 -9.94
C ASP A 218 3.22 -10.20 -10.04
N VAL A 219 2.75 -9.65 -8.92
CA VAL A 219 2.23 -8.26 -8.84
C VAL A 219 3.37 -7.24 -8.94
N ALA A 220 4.54 -7.57 -8.36
CA ALA A 220 5.76 -6.76 -8.50
C ALA A 220 6.23 -6.67 -9.95
N ALA A 221 6.31 -7.81 -10.65
CA ALA A 221 6.70 -7.86 -12.06
C ALA A 221 5.74 -7.07 -12.95
N ALA A 222 4.45 -7.03 -12.60
CA ALA A 222 3.42 -6.27 -13.29
C ALA A 222 3.41 -4.77 -12.95
N GLY A 223 4.23 -4.30 -12.01
CA GLY A 223 4.25 -2.89 -11.57
C GLY A 223 2.98 -2.47 -10.82
N LYS A 224 2.25 -3.41 -10.23
CA LYS A 224 0.93 -3.20 -9.62
C LYS A 224 0.94 -3.35 -8.10
N LEU A 225 2.09 -3.18 -7.45
CA LEU A 225 2.16 -3.24 -6.00
C LEU A 225 1.32 -2.12 -5.39
N ARG A 226 1.01 -2.29 -4.10
CA ARG A 226 0.54 -1.19 -3.25
C ARG A 226 1.63 -0.87 -2.24
N THR A 227 1.67 0.37 -1.76
CA THR A 227 2.63 0.75 -0.71
C THR A 227 1.98 1.67 0.32
N PHE A 228 2.38 1.48 1.59
CA PHE A 228 2.24 2.52 2.59
C PHE A 228 3.51 3.37 2.56
N LEU A 229 3.40 4.68 2.61
CA LEU A 229 4.52 5.61 2.57
C LEU A 229 4.54 6.45 3.83
N SER A 230 5.71 6.56 4.44
CA SER A 230 5.94 7.52 5.54
C SER A 230 7.33 8.13 5.44
N GLY A 231 7.44 9.36 5.92
CA GLY A 231 8.58 10.25 5.72
C GLY A 231 8.13 11.62 5.24
N SER A 232 9.05 12.49 4.84
CA SER A 232 8.70 13.85 4.38
C SER A 232 7.80 13.80 3.14
N GLN A 233 6.60 14.39 3.25
CA GLN A 233 5.63 14.46 2.14
C GLN A 233 6.25 15.13 0.90
N THR A 234 6.93 16.25 1.06
CA THR A 234 7.57 16.98 -0.05
C THR A 234 8.61 16.13 -0.78
N ILE A 235 9.34 15.29 -0.05
CA ILE A 235 10.32 14.38 -0.65
C ILE A 235 9.61 13.22 -1.36
N ILE A 236 8.53 12.68 -0.78
CA ILE A 236 7.72 11.66 -1.43
C ILE A 236 7.16 12.21 -2.75
N ASP A 237 6.58 13.40 -2.73
CA ASP A 237 5.99 14.06 -3.90
C ASP A 237 7.02 14.23 -5.02
N SER A 238 8.27 14.57 -4.69
CA SER A 238 9.33 14.76 -5.69
C SER A 238 9.79 13.46 -6.36
N ILE A 239 9.54 12.30 -5.75
CA ILE A 239 9.89 10.97 -6.29
C ILE A 239 8.67 10.10 -6.60
N THR A 240 7.45 10.64 -6.54
CA THR A 240 6.20 9.88 -6.75
C THR A 240 6.21 9.13 -8.09
N THR A 241 6.70 9.75 -9.16
CA THR A 241 6.78 9.12 -10.49
C THR A 241 7.67 7.86 -10.50
N ILE A 242 8.72 7.82 -9.67
CA ILE A 242 9.57 6.63 -9.49
C ILE A 242 8.81 5.54 -8.71
N ILE A 243 8.08 5.93 -7.67
CA ILE A 243 7.29 5.00 -6.84
C ILE A 243 6.17 4.35 -7.67
N GLU A 244 5.45 5.14 -8.45
CA GLU A 244 4.33 4.68 -9.29
C GLU A 244 4.74 3.63 -10.32
N CYS A 245 6.01 3.63 -10.75
CA CYS A 245 6.52 2.63 -11.69
C CYS A 245 6.42 1.19 -11.16
N TYR A 246 6.51 0.97 -9.85
CA TYR A 246 6.31 -0.36 -9.25
C TYR A 246 5.03 -0.47 -8.39
N CYS A 247 4.42 0.65 -8.02
CA CYS A 247 3.24 0.73 -7.17
C CYS A 247 1.98 1.23 -7.89
N GLY A 248 1.74 0.83 -9.14
CA GLY A 248 0.54 1.19 -9.91
C GLY A 248 -0.77 0.65 -9.32
N GLY A 249 -0.71 -0.20 -8.29
CA GLY A 249 -1.87 -0.64 -7.52
C GLY A 249 -2.35 0.41 -6.52
N GLY A 250 -1.54 1.42 -6.21
CA GLY A 250 -1.90 2.56 -5.36
C GLY A 250 -0.90 2.81 -4.22
N LEU A 251 -0.87 4.06 -3.78
CA LEU A 251 -0.02 4.57 -2.72
C LEU A 251 -0.88 5.18 -1.61
N ILE A 252 -0.47 4.98 -0.36
CA ILE A 252 -1.16 5.52 0.81
C ILE A 252 -0.12 6.17 1.71
N TYR A 253 -0.16 7.50 1.82
CA TYR A 253 0.67 8.22 2.78
C TYR A 253 0.11 8.06 4.18
N VAL A 254 0.96 7.72 5.15
CA VAL A 254 0.57 7.42 6.54
C VAL A 254 1.29 8.32 7.55
N GLY A 255 1.81 9.46 7.10
CA GLY A 255 2.42 10.49 7.93
C GLY A 255 3.94 10.53 7.89
N GLU A 256 4.52 11.48 8.62
CA GLU A 256 5.96 11.75 8.59
C GLU A 256 6.79 10.70 9.35
N ASP A 257 6.20 10.05 10.36
CA ASP A 257 6.90 9.03 11.12
C ASP A 257 7.07 7.75 10.29
N SER A 258 8.32 7.50 9.89
CA SER A 258 8.76 6.30 9.16
C SER A 258 8.29 4.97 9.76
N ALA A 259 8.03 4.93 11.07
CA ALA A 259 7.51 3.76 11.77
C ALA A 259 6.09 3.40 11.33
N HIS A 260 5.27 4.40 10.96
CA HIS A 260 3.86 4.19 10.64
C HIS A 260 3.64 3.29 9.43
N ALA A 261 4.44 3.43 8.36
CA ALA A 261 4.29 2.53 7.21
C ALA A 261 4.66 1.08 7.56
N CYS A 262 5.64 0.87 8.43
CA CYS A 262 5.98 -0.45 8.96
C CYS A 262 4.82 -1.03 9.80
N VAL A 263 4.23 -0.23 10.69
CA VAL A 263 3.06 -0.64 11.50
C VAL A 263 1.89 -1.03 10.60
N MET A 264 1.60 -0.25 9.56
CA MET A 264 0.52 -0.54 8.61
C MET A 264 0.79 -1.81 7.80
N LYS A 265 2.03 -2.00 7.33
CA LYS A 265 2.43 -3.23 6.65
C LYS A 265 2.29 -4.46 7.54
N LEU A 266 2.78 -4.40 8.78
CA LEU A 266 2.70 -5.51 9.72
C LEU A 266 1.26 -5.79 10.13
N SER A 267 0.43 -4.77 10.30
CA SER A 267 -1.02 -4.91 10.52
C SER A 267 -1.71 -5.62 9.35
N ALA A 268 -1.35 -5.28 8.10
CA ALA A 268 -1.88 -5.97 6.92
C ALA A 268 -1.45 -7.45 6.88
N ASN A 269 -0.18 -7.74 7.18
CA ASN A 269 0.30 -9.12 7.24
C ASN A 269 -0.34 -9.92 8.39
N LEU A 270 -0.61 -9.28 9.53
CA LEU A 270 -1.36 -9.89 10.64
C LEU A 270 -2.76 -10.30 10.18
N CYS A 271 -3.47 -9.42 9.46
CA CYS A 271 -4.78 -9.76 8.88
C CYS A 271 -4.70 -10.98 7.95
N VAL A 272 -3.72 -11.00 7.04
CA VAL A 272 -3.51 -12.15 6.13
C VAL A 272 -3.21 -13.43 6.90
N ALA A 273 -2.32 -13.39 7.88
CA ALA A 273 -1.96 -14.55 8.70
C ALA A 273 -3.16 -15.11 9.46
N SER A 274 -3.97 -14.24 10.07
CA SER A 274 -5.21 -14.63 10.77
C SER A 274 -6.24 -15.27 9.84
N ILE A 275 -6.39 -14.74 8.62
CA ILE A 275 -7.31 -15.33 7.63
C ILE A 275 -6.84 -16.72 7.19
N ILE A 276 -5.52 -16.91 6.99
CA ILE A 276 -4.95 -18.21 6.61
C ILE A 276 -5.21 -19.25 7.71
N ASP A 277 -4.97 -18.89 8.98
CA ASP A 277 -5.22 -19.78 10.12
C ASP A 277 -6.72 -20.12 10.25
N MET A 278 -7.59 -19.12 10.12
CA MET A 278 -9.04 -19.31 10.10
C MET A 278 -9.48 -20.27 8.98
N TYR A 279 -8.95 -20.12 7.76
CA TYR A 279 -9.25 -21.06 6.68
C TYR A 279 -8.84 -22.49 7.03
N GLY A 280 -7.64 -22.67 7.58
CA GLY A 280 -7.15 -23.99 7.97
C GLY A 280 -8.08 -24.68 8.98
N GLN A 281 -8.48 -23.96 10.02
CA GLN A 281 -9.39 -24.47 11.04
C GLN A 281 -10.78 -24.80 10.49
N ILE A 282 -11.36 -23.93 9.65
CA ILE A 282 -12.71 -24.16 9.10
C ILE A 282 -12.71 -25.31 8.07
N TYR A 283 -11.67 -25.43 7.22
CA TYR A 283 -11.58 -26.57 6.30
C TYR A 283 -11.47 -27.89 7.07
N ALA A 284 -10.57 -27.99 8.05
CA ALA A 284 -10.41 -29.20 8.86
C ALA A 284 -11.71 -29.58 9.58
N LEU A 285 -12.41 -28.58 10.15
CA LEU A 285 -13.68 -28.77 10.84
C LEU A 285 -14.76 -29.31 9.90
N ASN A 286 -14.94 -28.66 8.74
CA ASN A 286 -15.93 -29.07 7.75
C ASN A 286 -15.64 -30.44 7.15
N GLU A 287 -14.37 -30.78 6.92
CA GLU A 287 -13.94 -32.13 6.49
C GLU A 287 -14.28 -33.19 7.55
N GLY A 288 -14.03 -32.91 8.84
CA GLY A 288 -14.43 -33.77 9.95
C GLY A 288 -15.93 -34.06 9.97
N TRP A 289 -16.74 -33.05 9.63
CA TRP A 289 -18.19 -33.15 9.46
C TRP A 289 -18.65 -33.65 8.09
N LYS A 290 -17.71 -34.02 7.21
CA LYS A 290 -17.96 -34.52 5.84
C LYS A 290 -18.72 -33.53 4.95
N VAL A 291 -18.57 -32.23 5.23
CA VAL A 291 -19.04 -31.14 4.39
C VAL A 291 -18.02 -30.91 3.27
N SER A 292 -18.50 -30.75 2.03
CA SER A 292 -17.64 -30.56 0.87
C SER A 292 -16.75 -29.31 1.00
N THR A 293 -15.49 -29.43 0.59
CA THR A 293 -14.55 -28.31 0.51
C THR A 293 -14.98 -27.28 -0.54
N ASP A 294 -15.73 -27.68 -1.57
CA ASP A 294 -16.31 -26.74 -2.55
C ASP A 294 -17.40 -25.85 -1.93
N ILE A 295 -18.20 -26.40 -1.00
CA ILE A 295 -19.19 -25.63 -0.26
C ILE A 295 -18.48 -24.68 0.72
N THR A 296 -17.43 -25.16 1.37
CA THR A 296 -16.59 -24.34 2.27
C THR A 296 -15.93 -23.18 1.52
N LYS A 297 -15.44 -23.42 0.30
CA LYS A 297 -14.91 -22.36 -0.58
C LYS A 297 -15.99 -21.33 -0.94
N GLN A 298 -17.19 -21.79 -1.28
CA GLN A 298 -18.33 -20.90 -1.58
C GLN A 298 -18.70 -20.03 -0.36
N LEU A 299 -18.68 -20.59 0.84
CA LEU A 299 -18.88 -19.86 2.09
C LEU A 299 -17.91 -18.68 2.22
N PHE A 300 -16.61 -18.91 1.97
CA PHE A 300 -15.61 -17.84 2.05
C PHE A 300 -15.82 -16.78 0.98
N SER A 301 -16.12 -17.18 -0.26
CA SER A 301 -16.42 -16.23 -1.33
C SER A 301 -17.64 -15.37 -0.99
N MET A 302 -18.68 -15.97 -0.41
CA MET A 302 -19.89 -15.24 0.00
C MET A 302 -19.61 -14.28 1.15
N LEU A 303 -18.94 -14.74 2.21
CA LEU A 303 -18.77 -13.96 3.45
C LEU A 303 -17.72 -12.86 3.30
N LEU A 304 -16.56 -13.14 2.73
CA LEU A 304 -15.45 -12.19 2.73
C LEU A 304 -15.65 -11.00 1.79
N THR A 305 -16.59 -11.10 0.85
CA THR A 305 -17.01 -9.98 0.01
C THR A 305 -18.30 -9.32 0.50
N HIS A 306 -18.91 -9.82 1.59
CA HIS A 306 -20.17 -9.28 2.09
C HIS A 306 -19.96 -7.92 2.77
N PRO A 307 -20.72 -6.86 2.41
CA PRO A 307 -20.56 -5.52 3.00
C PRO A 307 -20.70 -5.49 4.52
N GLY A 308 -21.49 -6.40 5.09
CA GLY A 308 -21.66 -6.54 6.54
C GLY A 308 -20.36 -6.88 7.29
N ILE A 309 -19.40 -7.56 6.66
CA ILE A 309 -18.09 -7.82 7.28
C ILE A 309 -17.29 -6.52 7.40
N LEU A 310 -17.28 -5.68 6.36
CA LEU A 310 -16.65 -4.36 6.40
C LEU A 310 -17.32 -3.43 7.40
N ALA A 311 -18.64 -3.52 7.57
CA ALA A 311 -19.38 -2.72 8.55
C ALA A 311 -18.88 -2.93 9.99
N TYR A 312 -18.38 -4.12 10.35
CA TYR A 312 -17.79 -4.35 11.67
C TYR A 312 -16.48 -3.58 11.88
N SER A 313 -15.68 -3.37 10.82
CA SER A 313 -14.48 -2.52 10.91
C SER A 313 -14.85 -1.10 11.35
N GLU A 314 -15.91 -0.52 10.76
CA GLU A 314 -16.39 0.81 11.12
C GLU A 314 -16.96 0.88 12.54
N LYS A 315 -17.75 -0.12 12.95
CA LYS A 315 -18.25 -0.21 14.33
C LYS A 315 -17.09 -0.24 15.34
N VAL A 316 -16.07 -1.05 15.10
CA VAL A 316 -14.89 -1.17 15.99
C VAL A 316 -14.04 0.10 15.98
N ARG A 317 -13.91 0.76 14.83
CA ARG A 317 -13.20 2.05 14.70
C ARG A 317 -13.91 3.15 15.49
N ASN A 318 -15.23 3.27 15.32
CA ASN A 318 -16.05 4.31 15.96
C ASN A 318 -16.42 3.97 17.41
N ARG A 319 -16.29 2.70 17.80
CA ARG A 319 -16.66 2.15 19.11
C ARG A 319 -18.17 2.20 19.37
N GLU A 320 -18.95 1.99 18.32
CA GLU A 320 -20.41 2.09 18.35
C GLU A 320 -21.04 0.70 18.42
N TYR A 321 -21.33 0.26 19.65
CA TYR A 321 -21.89 -1.08 19.92
C TYR A 321 -23.28 -1.06 20.59
N THR A 322 -23.86 0.12 20.77
CA THR A 322 -25.05 0.35 21.60
C THR A 322 -26.32 -0.28 21.09
N ASN A 323 -26.42 -0.54 19.78
CA ASN A 323 -27.60 -1.13 19.16
C ASN A 323 -27.18 -2.39 18.40
N PRO A 324 -27.55 -3.60 18.85
CA PRO A 324 -27.04 -4.84 18.25
C PRO A 324 -27.45 -5.01 16.78
N GLY A 325 -28.55 -4.38 16.34
CA GLY A 325 -29.02 -4.39 14.95
C GLY A 325 -29.06 -5.78 14.30
N GLY A 326 -29.08 -6.84 15.12
CA GLY A 326 -28.45 -8.14 14.85
C GLY A 326 -28.29 -8.95 16.15
N VAL A 327 -27.11 -9.53 16.41
CA VAL A 327 -26.88 -10.44 17.56
C VAL A 327 -26.24 -9.69 18.74
N ALA A 328 -26.84 -9.80 19.92
CA ALA A 328 -26.24 -9.33 21.17
C ALA A 328 -25.06 -10.22 21.58
N LEU A 329 -24.07 -9.68 22.28
CA LEU A 329 -22.84 -10.38 22.64
C LEU A 329 -23.08 -11.69 23.42
N ARG A 330 -24.05 -11.72 24.35
CA ARG A 330 -24.47 -12.96 25.02
C ARG A 330 -25.02 -14.02 24.06
N GLY A 331 -25.76 -13.58 23.04
CA GLY A 331 -26.23 -14.46 21.96
C GLY A 331 -25.08 -15.02 21.14
N GLY A 332 -24.07 -14.19 20.86
CA GLY A 332 -22.83 -14.61 20.20
C GLY A 332 -22.06 -15.68 20.99
N LEU A 333 -22.00 -15.56 22.33
CA LEU A 333 -21.36 -16.59 23.18
C LEU A 333 -21.99 -17.98 23.00
N LYS A 334 -23.32 -18.04 22.83
CA LYS A 334 -24.02 -19.31 22.55
C LYS A 334 -23.52 -19.94 21.26
N ASP A 335 -23.34 -19.16 20.19
CA ASP A 335 -22.82 -19.68 18.91
C ASP A 335 -21.35 -20.10 19.01
N ILE A 336 -20.51 -19.35 19.74
CA ILE A 336 -19.11 -19.73 19.99
C ILE A 336 -19.01 -21.07 20.73
N ASN A 337 -19.87 -21.31 21.74
CA ASN A 337 -19.89 -22.59 22.44
C ASN A 337 -20.27 -23.76 21.53
N LEU A 338 -21.22 -23.54 20.61
CA LEU A 338 -21.57 -24.55 19.61
C LEU A 338 -20.40 -24.83 18.65
N MET A 339 -19.64 -23.80 18.26
CA MET A 339 -18.43 -23.99 17.43
C MET A 339 -17.40 -24.87 18.14
N LEU A 340 -17.13 -24.60 19.42
CA LEU A 340 -16.18 -25.39 20.21
C LEU A 340 -16.63 -26.86 20.37
N GLN A 341 -17.91 -27.07 20.70
CA GLN A 341 -18.49 -28.40 20.78
C GLN A 341 -18.39 -29.14 19.44
N MET A 342 -18.70 -28.46 18.34
CA MET A 342 -18.61 -29.02 16.99
C MET A 342 -17.19 -29.48 16.65
N GLY A 343 -16.17 -28.77 17.12
CA GLY A 343 -14.76 -29.17 16.97
C GLY A 343 -14.41 -30.40 17.81
N GLU A 344 -14.87 -30.46 19.07
CA GLU A 344 -14.64 -31.58 19.97
C GLU A 344 -15.21 -32.90 19.41
N GLU A 345 -16.42 -32.86 18.88
CA GLU A 345 -17.13 -34.04 18.35
C GLU A 345 -16.40 -34.73 17.18
N VAL A 346 -15.61 -33.97 16.41
CA VAL A 346 -14.82 -34.51 15.27
C VAL A 346 -13.32 -34.49 15.51
N GLY A 347 -12.87 -34.17 16.74
CA GLY A 347 -11.46 -34.15 17.11
C GLY A 347 -10.63 -33.07 16.41
N VAL A 348 -11.26 -31.96 16.03
CA VAL A 348 -10.61 -30.81 15.37
C VAL A 348 -10.47 -29.66 16.39
N PRO A 349 -9.25 -29.33 16.84
CA PRO A 349 -9.05 -28.23 17.75
C PRO A 349 -9.27 -26.88 17.05
N LEU A 350 -9.94 -25.96 17.73
CA LEU A 350 -10.27 -24.61 17.24
C LEU A 350 -9.64 -23.52 18.12
N PRO A 351 -8.29 -23.39 18.17
CA PRO A 351 -7.62 -22.43 19.03
C PRO A 351 -8.03 -20.97 18.76
N PHE A 352 -8.33 -20.62 17.51
CA PHE A 352 -8.81 -19.27 17.19
C PHE A 352 -10.16 -18.97 17.85
N VAL A 353 -11.05 -19.96 17.92
CA VAL A 353 -12.37 -19.84 18.56
C VAL A 353 -12.23 -19.73 20.08
N ASN A 354 -11.27 -20.43 20.69
CA ASN A 354 -10.98 -20.29 22.14
C ASN A 354 -10.58 -18.86 22.50
N VAL A 355 -9.73 -18.21 21.69
CA VAL A 355 -9.35 -16.80 21.91
C VAL A 355 -10.57 -15.87 21.82
N ILE A 356 -11.45 -16.10 20.84
CA ILE A 356 -12.69 -15.31 20.70
C ILE A 356 -13.62 -15.55 21.90
N HIS A 357 -13.78 -16.80 22.33
CA HIS A 357 -14.56 -17.16 23.52
C HIS A 357 -14.12 -16.33 24.73
N ASP A 358 -12.81 -16.33 25.01
CA ASP A 358 -12.26 -15.60 26.16
C ASP A 358 -12.47 -14.10 26.03
N HIS A 359 -12.29 -13.52 24.83
CA HIS A 359 -12.60 -12.11 24.59
C HIS A 359 -14.08 -11.78 24.83
N ILE A 360 -15.01 -12.64 24.44
CA ILE A 360 -16.44 -12.46 24.67
C ILE A 360 -16.75 -12.53 26.18
N VAL A 361 -16.20 -13.52 26.90
CA VAL A 361 -16.39 -13.67 28.34
C VAL A 361 -15.84 -12.45 29.09
N THR A 362 -14.65 -11.97 28.73
CA THR A 362 -14.07 -10.74 29.29
C THR A 362 -14.97 -9.53 29.05
N ALA A 363 -15.47 -9.34 27.82
CA ALA A 363 -16.34 -8.22 27.50
C ALA A 363 -17.70 -8.28 28.24
N ILE A 364 -18.30 -9.48 28.38
CA ILE A 364 -19.51 -9.67 29.19
C ILE A 364 -19.26 -9.31 30.66
N GLY A 365 -18.12 -9.74 31.22
CA GLY A 365 -17.71 -9.39 32.59
C GLY A 365 -17.55 -7.89 32.82
N ASN A 366 -17.25 -7.13 31.76
CA ASN A 366 -17.15 -5.67 31.77
C ASN A 366 -18.46 -4.96 31.36
N GLY A 367 -19.61 -5.65 31.44
CA GLY A 367 -20.93 -5.03 31.23
C GLY A 367 -21.35 -4.87 29.76
N LEU A 368 -20.61 -5.44 28.80
CA LEU A 368 -20.91 -5.31 27.37
C LEU A 368 -21.87 -6.39 26.83
N GLY A 369 -22.45 -7.22 27.69
CA GLY A 369 -23.22 -8.41 27.27
C GLY A 369 -24.45 -8.14 26.39
N GLU A 370 -25.09 -6.98 26.56
CA GLU A 370 -26.27 -6.57 25.77
C GLU A 370 -25.91 -5.68 24.56
N LYS A 371 -24.62 -5.43 24.34
CA LYS A 371 -24.12 -4.69 23.17
C LYS A 371 -24.08 -5.60 21.95
N ASP A 372 -23.91 -5.00 20.78
CA ASP A 372 -23.60 -5.71 19.53
C ASP A 372 -22.44 -6.71 19.75
N TRP A 373 -22.51 -7.90 19.17
CA TRP A 373 -21.48 -8.91 19.37
C TRP A 373 -20.06 -8.44 19.00
N SER A 374 -19.90 -7.46 18.12
CA SER A 374 -18.58 -6.87 17.80
C SER A 374 -17.94 -6.13 18.98
N ALA A 375 -18.69 -5.88 20.07
CA ALA A 375 -18.16 -5.32 21.31
C ALA A 375 -17.06 -6.18 21.95
N PHE A 376 -16.93 -7.47 21.62
CA PHE A 376 -15.79 -8.28 22.11
C PHE A 376 -14.44 -7.73 21.62
N ALA A 377 -14.42 -6.96 20.53
CA ALA A 377 -13.22 -6.30 20.05
C ALA A 377 -12.63 -5.31 21.07
N GLU A 378 -13.44 -4.76 21.99
CA GLU A 378 -12.94 -3.89 23.06
C GLU A 378 -12.07 -4.64 24.06
N SER A 379 -12.15 -5.97 24.15
CA SER A 379 -11.29 -6.77 25.02
C SER A 379 -9.81 -6.56 24.73
N ALA A 380 -9.42 -6.31 23.47
CA ALA A 380 -8.03 -5.99 23.12
C ALA A 380 -7.53 -4.69 23.80
N ARG A 381 -8.39 -3.66 23.89
CA ARG A 381 -8.07 -2.39 24.57
C ARG A 381 -8.10 -2.56 26.09
N LEU A 382 -9.15 -3.21 26.61
CA LEU A 382 -9.31 -3.49 28.03
C LEU A 382 -8.11 -4.25 28.60
N ASN A 383 -7.69 -5.31 27.91
CA ASN A 383 -6.54 -6.13 28.31
C ASN A 383 -5.20 -5.38 28.21
N SER A 384 -5.16 -4.28 27.44
CA SER A 384 -3.97 -3.43 27.27
C SER A 384 -3.97 -2.19 28.16
N GLY A 385 -4.95 -2.05 29.07
CA GLY A 385 -5.10 -0.87 29.93
C GLY A 385 -5.42 0.43 29.16
N MET A 386 -5.84 0.33 27.90
CA MET A 386 -6.28 1.49 27.11
C MET A 386 -7.69 1.86 27.54
N GLN A 387 -7.90 3.14 27.90
CA GLN A 387 -9.19 3.61 28.41
C GLN A 387 -10.33 3.38 27.42
N GLN A 388 -11.51 3.10 27.98
CA GLN A 388 -12.73 3.25 27.19
C GLN A 388 -12.89 4.73 26.83
N LYS A 389 -13.19 5.00 25.55
CA LYS A 389 -13.58 6.32 25.06
C LYS A 389 -14.93 6.56 25.73
N GLU A 390 -14.97 7.56 26.60
CA GLU A 390 -16.19 8.00 27.29
C GLU A 390 -17.34 8.28 26.31
#